data_AF-A0A646NVV9-F1
#
_entry.id   AF-A0A646NVV9-F1
#
_cell.length_a   1.000
_cell.length_b   1.000
_cell.length_c   1.000
_cell.angle_alpha   90.00
_cell.angle_beta   90.00
_cell.angle_gamma   90.00
#
_symmetry.space_group_name_H-M   'P 1'
#
loop_
_entity.id
_entity.type
_entity.pdbx_description
1 polymer ?
#
loop_
_entity_poly.entity_id
_entity_poly.type
_entity_poly.pdbx_seq_one_letter_code
_entity_poly.pdbx_strand_id
1 'polypeptide(L)'
;MAKYKVEQFDYVIKDNGNGYDNLYLSLTLQNSAGNTAKREYRIYKDEVWTNLQVLTNTIINGLTFAKKTGAWIELTDFEARTYLSLVLPSDAGKTNMRISAEKLKVG
;
A
#
# COMPACT_ATOMS: atom_id res chain seq x y z
N MET A 1 -4.47 7.34 11.60
CA MET A 1 -4.08 6.16 10.80
C MET A 1 -4.09 4.95 11.70
N ALA A 2 -4.49 3.79 11.19
CA ALA A 2 -4.40 2.54 11.94
C ALA A 2 -3.03 1.89 11.71
N LYS A 3 -2.49 1.25 12.75
CA LYS A 3 -1.19 0.57 12.71
C LYS A 3 -1.37 -0.91 12.43
N TYR A 4 -0.55 -1.43 11.52
CA TYR A 4 -0.55 -2.84 11.15
C TYR A 4 0.86 -3.42 11.05
N LYS A 5 1.00 -4.70 11.39
CA LYS A 5 2.11 -5.53 10.91
C LYS A 5 1.75 -6.11 9.55
N VAL A 6 2.75 -6.26 8.69
CA VAL A 6 2.60 -6.89 7.37
C VAL A 6 2.87 -8.37 7.51
N GLU A 7 1.85 -9.21 7.36
CA GLU A 7 2.00 -10.67 7.39
C GLU A 7 2.38 -11.18 6.00
N GLN A 8 1.62 -10.77 4.99
CA GLN A 8 1.83 -11.11 3.59
C GLN A 8 1.42 -9.93 2.69
N PHE A 9 2.04 -9.86 1.53
CA PHE A 9 1.58 -8.98 0.46
C PHE A 9 1.93 -9.60 -0.89
N ASP A 10 1.16 -9.24 -1.91
CA ASP A 10 1.41 -9.56 -3.30
C ASP A 10 1.04 -8.35 -4.17
N TYR A 11 1.62 -8.25 -5.36
CA TYR A 11 1.35 -7.15 -6.26
C TYR A 11 1.50 -7.52 -7.73
N VAL A 12 0.76 -6.80 -8.58
CA VAL A 12 0.89 -6.88 -10.03
C VAL A 12 0.67 -5.51 -10.67
N ILE A 13 1.46 -5.19 -11.69
CA ILE A 13 1.19 -4.06 -12.58
C ILE A 13 0.45 -4.59 -13.80
N LYS A 14 -0.71 -4.02 -14.11
CA LYS A 14 -1.49 -4.37 -15.31
C LYS A 14 -2.41 -3.23 -15.74
N ASP A 15 -2.82 -3.29 -17.00
CA ASP A 15 -3.83 -2.39 -17.56
C ASP A 15 -5.12 -2.42 -16.73
N ASN A 16 -5.68 -1.24 -16.45
CA ASN A 16 -6.92 -1.06 -15.71
C ASN A 16 -8.21 -1.27 -16.53
N GLY A 17 -8.08 -1.71 -17.78
CA GLY A 17 -9.17 -1.88 -18.75
C GLY A 17 -9.40 -0.65 -19.64
N ASN A 18 -8.60 0.42 -19.48
CA ASN A 18 -8.73 1.67 -20.24
C ASN A 18 -7.40 2.12 -20.88
N GLY A 19 -6.41 1.23 -21.03
CA GLY A 19 -5.13 1.57 -21.65
C GLY A 19 -4.11 2.18 -20.70
N TYR A 20 -4.34 2.09 -19.38
CA TYR A 20 -3.46 2.65 -18.37
C TYR A 20 -3.05 1.59 -17.35
N ASP A 21 -1.74 1.41 -17.19
CA ASP A 21 -1.18 0.55 -16.15
C ASP A 21 -1.41 1.12 -14.76
N ASN A 22 -1.91 0.27 -13.87
CA ASN A 22 -2.07 0.54 -12.45
C ASN A 22 -1.36 -0.55 -11.62
N LEU A 23 -0.96 -0.19 -10.40
CA LEU A 23 -0.46 -1.14 -9.41
C LEU A 23 -1.65 -1.72 -8.64
N TYR A 24 -1.81 -3.03 -8.67
CA TYR A 24 -2.75 -3.76 -7.83
C TYR A 24 -1.98 -4.37 -6.67
N LEU A 25 -2.38 -4.04 -5.46
CA LEU A 25 -1.68 -4.42 -4.22
C LEU A 25 -2.65 -5.15 -3.29
N SER A 26 -2.32 -6.40 -2.95
CA SER A 26 -3.05 -7.19 -1.95
C SER A 26 -2.22 -7.31 -0.69
N LEU A 27 -2.83 -7.03 0.47
CA LEU A 27 -2.19 -7.01 1.78
C LEU A 27 -2.94 -7.92 2.76
N THR A 28 -2.21 -8.74 3.49
CA THR A 28 -2.65 -9.39 4.72
C THR A 28 -1.95 -8.72 5.89
N LEU A 29 -2.72 -8.05 6.73
CA LEU A 29 -2.27 -7.17 7.79
C LEU A 29 -2.73 -7.69 9.15
N GLN A 30 -1.92 -7.52 10.19
CA GLN A 30 -2.33 -7.81 11.57
C GLN A 30 -2.38 -6.52 12.38
N ASN A 31 -3.50 -6.23 13.03
CA ASN A 31 -3.63 -5.04 13.88
C ASN A 31 -3.02 -5.28 15.28
N SER A 32 -3.01 -4.25 16.12
CA SER A 32 -2.46 -4.33 17.50
C SER A 32 -3.19 -5.31 18.42
N ALA A 33 -4.42 -5.71 18.09
CA ALA A 33 -5.18 -6.72 18.82
C ALA A 33 -4.91 -8.15 18.34
N GLY A 34 -4.02 -8.35 17.35
CA GLY A 34 -3.73 -9.65 16.75
C GLY A 34 -4.72 -10.08 15.68
N ASN A 35 -5.70 -9.24 15.34
CA ASN A 35 -6.70 -9.58 14.32
C ASN A 35 -6.14 -9.33 12.92
N THR A 36 -6.29 -10.34 12.05
CA THR A 36 -5.92 -10.24 10.64
C THR A 36 -6.98 -9.46 9.84
N ALA A 37 -6.52 -8.60 8.94
CA ALA A 37 -7.31 -7.81 8.01
C ALA A 37 -6.72 -7.96 6.61
N LYS A 38 -7.57 -8.29 5.63
CA LYS A 38 -7.21 -8.28 4.21
C LYS A 38 -7.58 -6.94 3.58
N ARG A 39 -6.69 -6.38 2.77
CA ARG A 39 -6.90 -5.13 2.03
C ARG A 39 -6.40 -5.27 0.61
N GLU A 40 -7.17 -4.76 -0.34
CA GLU A 40 -6.76 -4.71 -1.73
C GLU A 40 -6.91 -3.30 -2.26
N TYR A 41 -5.92 -2.85 -3.03
CA TYR A 41 -5.87 -1.51 -3.58
C TYR A 41 -5.53 -1.53 -5.06
N ARG A 42 -6.17 -0.64 -5.81
CA ARG A 42 -5.75 -0.21 -7.13
C ARG A 42 -5.11 1.17 -7.00
N ILE A 43 -3.82 1.26 -7.25
CA ILE A 43 -2.98 2.45 -7.11
C ILE A 43 -2.60 2.93 -8.51
N TYR A 44 -2.68 4.25 -8.72
CA TYR A 44 -2.39 4.86 -10.02
C TYR A 44 -1.45 6.06 -9.86
N LYS A 45 -0.77 6.43 -10.94
CA LYS A 45 0.07 7.63 -11.00
C LYS A 45 -0.76 8.90 -10.81
N ASP A 46 -0.14 9.91 -10.21
CA ASP A 46 -0.73 11.25 -10.06
C ASP A 46 0.35 12.34 -10.26
N GLU A 47 -0.01 13.59 -9.99
CA GLU A 47 0.89 14.75 -10.14
C GLU A 47 2.13 14.68 -9.23
N VAL A 48 2.05 13.93 -8.13
CA VAL A 48 3.17 13.73 -7.19
C VAL A 48 3.96 12.47 -7.57
N TRP A 49 3.26 11.37 -7.84
CA TRP A 49 3.84 10.08 -8.21
C TRP A 49 3.64 9.82 -9.70
N THR A 50 4.38 10.56 -10.52
CA THR A 50 4.23 10.53 -11.99
C THR A 50 4.76 9.24 -12.63
N ASN A 51 5.69 8.55 -11.95
CA ASN A 51 6.29 7.30 -12.41
C ASN A 51 5.80 6.11 -11.56
N LEU A 52 4.99 5.24 -12.18
CA LEU A 52 4.40 4.07 -11.54
C LEU A 52 5.45 3.06 -11.03
N GLN A 53 6.56 2.88 -11.75
CA GLN A 53 7.61 1.95 -11.35
C GLN A 53 8.34 2.43 -10.09
N VAL A 54 8.65 3.73 -10.02
CA VAL A 54 9.26 4.32 -8.82
C VAL A 54 8.32 4.21 -7.63
N LEU A 55 7.05 4.59 -7.81
CA LEU A 55 6.01 4.43 -6.78
C LEU A 55 5.91 2.99 -6.29
N THR A 56 5.87 2.03 -7.21
CA THR A 56 5.81 0.59 -6.89
C THR A 56 7.03 0.17 -6.07
N ASN A 57 8.24 0.49 -6.54
CA ASN A 57 9.47 0.13 -5.83
C ASN A 57 9.50 0.71 -4.41
N THR A 58 9.07 1.96 -4.22
CA THR A 58 8.99 2.57 -2.88
C THR A 58 8.04 1.80 -1.96
N ILE A 59 6.85 1.45 -2.45
CA ILE A 59 5.86 0.69 -1.67
C ILE A 59 6.39 -0.69 -1.32
N ILE A 60 6.89 -1.44 -2.31
CA ILE A 60 7.34 -2.83 -2.13
C ILE A 60 8.56 -2.89 -1.21
N ASN A 61 9.51 -1.96 -1.32
CA ASN A 61 10.65 -1.91 -0.41
C ASN A 61 10.21 -1.67 1.04
N GLY A 62 9.29 -0.74 1.27
CA GLY A 62 8.76 -0.45 2.61
C GLY A 62 7.98 -1.62 3.21
N LEU A 63 7.13 -2.28 2.43
CA LEU A 63 6.37 -3.47 2.86
C LEU A 63 7.30 -4.67 3.12
N THR A 64 8.30 -4.88 2.27
CA THR A 64 9.32 -5.92 2.45
C THR A 64 10.09 -5.69 3.74
N PHE A 65 10.52 -4.45 3.99
CA PHE A 65 11.21 -4.08 5.21
C PHE A 65 10.33 -4.30 6.46
N ALA A 66 9.08 -3.85 6.42
CA ALA A 66 8.12 -4.03 7.51
C ALA A 66 7.90 -5.51 7.83
N LYS A 67 7.69 -6.34 6.80
CA LYS A 67 7.51 -7.79 6.96
C LYS A 67 8.76 -8.46 7.54
N LYS A 68 9.95 -8.10 7.04
CA LYS A 68 11.23 -8.68 7.49
C LYS A 68 11.54 -8.35 8.95
N THR A 69 11.24 -7.13 9.39
CA THR A 69 11.62 -6.62 10.72
C THR A 69 10.51 -6.70 11.76
N GLY A 70 9.28 -6.97 11.33
CA GLY A 70 8.09 -6.86 12.19
C GLY A 70 7.71 -5.41 12.53
N ALA A 71 8.28 -4.42 11.82
CA ALA A 71 7.96 -3.02 12.00
C ALA A 71 6.51 -2.73 11.56
N TRP A 72 5.90 -1.75 12.24
CA TRP A 72 4.54 -1.31 11.96
C TRP A 72 4.50 -0.39 10.74
N ILE A 73 3.53 -0.63 9.87
CA ILE A 73 3.08 0.35 8.88
C ILE A 73 1.87 1.10 9.43
N GLU A 74 1.65 2.32 8.92
CA GLU A 74 0.42 3.06 9.20
C GLU A 74 -0.38 3.21 7.91
N LEU A 75 -1.67 2.92 7.99
CA LEU A 75 -2.57 2.93 6.85
C LEU A 75 -3.88 3.62 7.24
N THR A 76 -4.39 4.49 6.35
CA THR A 76 -5.75 5.04 6.47
C THR A 76 -6.50 4.84 5.17
N ASP A 77 -7.56 4.05 5.22
CA ASP A 77 -8.50 3.80 4.13
C ASP A 77 -9.85 4.45 4.45
N PHE A 78 -9.98 5.75 4.16
CA PHE A 78 -11.27 6.42 4.28
C PHE A 78 -12.06 6.17 2.98
N GLU A 79 -13.17 5.43 3.05
CA GLU A 79 -13.89 4.90 1.87
C GLU A 79 -14.35 5.99 0.88
N ALA A 80 -14.53 7.22 1.33
CA ALA A 80 -14.90 8.35 0.48
C ALA A 80 -13.71 9.02 -0.24
N ARG A 81 -12.48 8.52 -0.10
CA ARG A 81 -11.26 9.17 -0.63
C ARG A 81 -10.60 8.32 -1.70
N THR A 82 -10.29 8.95 -2.83
CA THR A 82 -9.39 8.48 -3.90
C THR A 82 -7.92 8.43 -3.50
N TYR A 83 -7.61 8.44 -2.20
CA TYR A 83 -6.25 8.51 -1.70
C TYR A 83 -5.99 7.51 -0.57
N LEU A 84 -4.83 6.85 -0.64
CA LEU A 84 -4.28 6.03 0.42
C LEU A 84 -3.12 6.80 1.09
N SER A 85 -3.18 6.92 2.41
CA SER A 85 -2.06 7.42 3.21
C SER A 85 -1.29 6.25 3.80
N LEU A 86 0.01 6.21 3.54
CA LEU A 86 0.93 5.17 3.99
C LEU A 86 2.09 5.79 4.76
N VAL A 87 2.44 5.14 5.86
CA VAL A 87 3.73 5.35 6.53
C VAL A 87 4.49 4.04 6.49
N LEU A 88 5.58 4.02 5.72
CA LEU A 88 6.40 2.84 5.47
C LEU A 88 7.75 2.96 6.18
N PRO A 89 8.17 1.94 6.94
CA PRO A 89 9.50 1.91 7.55
C PRO A 89 10.59 1.58 6.51
N SER A 90 11.80 2.07 6.78
CA SER A 90 13.04 1.69 6.07
C SER A 90 14.24 1.81 7.01
N ASP A 91 15.42 1.35 6.56
CA ASP A 91 16.67 1.54 7.30
C ASP A 91 17.00 3.02 7.58
N ALA A 92 16.54 3.92 6.72
CA ALA A 92 16.75 5.38 6.86
C ALA A 92 15.66 6.08 7.71
N GLY A 93 14.70 5.33 8.27
CA GLY A 93 13.62 5.87 9.10
C GLY A 93 12.23 5.54 8.55
N LYS A 94 11.44 6.57 8.23
CA LYS A 94 10.05 6.42 7.74
C LYS A 94 9.80 7.25 6.50
N THR A 95 9.07 6.67 5.55
CA THR A 95 8.56 7.37 4.37
C THR A 95 7.06 7.59 4.55
N ASN A 96 6.64 8.85 4.57
CA ASN A 96 5.23 9.23 4.59
C ASN A 96 4.78 9.49 3.16
N MET A 97 3.71 8.84 2.74
CA MET A 97 3.20 8.93 1.37
C MET A 97 1.70 9.15 1.40
N ARG A 98 1.24 10.00 0.47
CA ARG A 98 -0.15 10.04 0.06
C ARG A 98 -0.17 9.73 -1.43
N ILE A 99 -0.90 8.70 -1.81
CA ILE A 99 -0.92 8.16 -3.16
C ILE A 99 -2.36 8.05 -3.63
N SER A 100 -2.61 8.31 -4.90
CA SER A 100 -3.94 8.12 -5.46
C SER A 100 -4.26 6.63 -5.60
N ALA A 101 -5.33 6.20 -4.95
CA ALA A 101 -5.67 4.80 -4.81
C ALA A 101 -7.16 4.59 -4.54
N GLU A 102 -7.67 3.45 -5.00
CA GLU A 102 -9.01 2.95 -4.72
C GLU A 102 -8.92 1.64 -3.95
N LYS A 103 -9.70 1.53 -2.87
CA LYS A 103 -9.85 0.27 -2.15
C LYS A 103 -10.78 -0.65 -2.92
N LEU A 104 -10.29 -1.83 -3.26
CA LEU A 104 -11.08 -2.85 -3.93
C LEU A 104 -11.90 -3.62 -2.89
N LYS A 105 -13.13 -4.00 -3.26
CA LYS A 105 -13.94 -4.90 -2.44
C LYS A 105 -13.27 -6.27 -2.45
N VAL A 106 -12.79 -6.70 -1.28
CA VAL A 106 -12.32 -8.07 -1.10
C VAL A 106 -13.55 -8.97 -1.20
N GLY A 107 -13.59 -9.84 -2.21
CA GLY A 107 -14.66 -10.81 -2.44
C GLY A 107 -14.73 -11.89 -1.38
#